data_AF-A0A890E840-F1
#
_entry.id   AF-A0A890E840-F1
#
_cell.length_a   1.000
_cell.length_b   1.000
_cell.length_c   1.000
_cell.angle_alpha   90.00
_cell.angle_beta   90.00
_cell.angle_gamma   90.00
#
_symmetry.space_group_name_H-M   'P 1'
#
loop_
_entity.id
_entity.type
_entity.pdbx_description
1 polymer ?
#
loop_
_entity_poly.entity_id
_entity_poly.type
_entity_poly.pdbx_seq_one_letter_code
_entity_poly.pdbx_strand_id
1 'polypeptide(L)' 'MKLPSLLKCGKWYVLTGKEWICHSDLELSAFEWEFLQSLDVEIRETIHFEVNYLPFQ' A
#
# COMPACT_ATOMS: atom_id res chain seq x y z
N MET A 1 8.39 11.75 -6.24
CA MET A 1 8.65 10.29 -6.24
C MET A 1 7.56 9.65 -7.08
N LYS A 2 7.89 9.12 -8.27
CA LYS A 2 6.95 8.27 -9.03
C LYS A 2 7.08 6.88 -8.40
N LEU A 3 5.99 6.28 -7.95
CA LEU A 3 5.93 4.88 -7.48
C LEU A 3 5.27 4.04 -8.57
N PRO A 4 6.01 3.56 -9.58
CA PRO A 4 5.44 2.83 -10.72
C PRO A 4 4.92 1.44 -10.31
N SER A 5 5.25 0.98 -9.10
CA SER A 5 4.98 -0.34 -8.58
C SER A 5 3.64 -0.51 -7.87
N LEU A 6 3.03 0.57 -7.39
CA LEU A 6 1.70 0.52 -6.72
C LEU A 6 0.58 0.04 -7.64
N LEU A 7 0.73 0.24 -8.96
CA LEU A 7 -0.18 -0.26 -9.98
C LEU A 7 -0.27 -1.79 -10.03
N LYS A 8 0.71 -2.53 -9.48
CA LYS A 8 0.67 -3.99 -9.40
C LYS A 8 -0.10 -4.51 -8.19
N CYS A 9 -0.15 -3.73 -7.13
CA CYS A 9 -0.64 -4.20 -5.83
C CYS A 9 -2.09 -3.78 -5.57
N GLY A 10 -2.62 -2.78 -6.28
CA GLY A 10 -3.97 -2.25 -6.05
C GLY A 10 -4.74 -1.94 -7.33
N LYS A 11 -6.07 -1.99 -7.24
CA LYS A 11 -6.99 -1.54 -8.30
C LYS A 11 -6.97 -0.03 -8.43
N TRP A 12 -6.94 0.66 -7.29
CA TRP A 12 -6.83 2.10 -7.21
C TRP A 12 -6.13 2.51 -5.91
N TYR A 13 -5.53 3.69 -5.93
CA TYR A 13 -4.89 4.30 -4.78
C TYR A 13 -5.19 5.80 -4.73
N VAL A 14 -5.19 6.36 -3.52
CA VAL A 14 -5.27 7.80 -3.27
C VAL A 14 -4.08 8.20 -2.40
N LEU A 15 -3.45 9.33 -2.75
CA LEU A 15 -2.38 9.93 -1.98
C LEU A 15 -2.94 11.11 -1.18
N THR A 16 -2.87 11.03 0.14
CA THR A 16 -3.32 12.08 1.05
C THR A 16 -2.16 12.51 1.94
N GLY A 17 -1.42 13.54 1.54
CA GLY A 17 -0.23 13.98 2.26
C GLY A 17 0.87 12.92 2.24
N LYS A 18 1.14 12.29 3.39
CA LYS A 18 2.11 11.19 3.53
C LYS A 18 1.45 9.80 3.53
N GLU A 19 0.13 9.73 3.53
CA GLU A 19 -0.63 8.49 3.62
C GLU A 19 -1.06 8.01 2.24
N TRP A 20 -1.10 6.69 2.09
CA TRP A 20 -1.54 6.01 0.89
C TRP A 20 -2.70 5.10 1.25
N ILE A 21 -3.87 5.37 0.65
CA ILE A 21 -5.03 4.50 0.78
C ILE A 21 -5.11 3.68 -0.51
N CYS A 22 -5.20 2.36 -0.38
CA CYS A 22 -5.20 1.43 -1.51
C CYS A 22 -6.34 0.43 -1.37
N HIS A 23 -7.00 0.11 -2.48
CA HIS A 23 -7.91 -1.03 -2.60
C HIS A 23 -7.23 -2.14 -3.41
N SER A 24 -7.06 -3.31 -2.81
CA SER A 24 -6.44 -4.49 -3.42
C SER A 24 -7.39 -5.69 -3.40
N ASP A 25 -7.22 -6.60 -4.36
CA ASP A 25 -7.83 -7.94 -4.31
C ASP A 25 -6.97 -8.94 -3.53
N LEU A 26 -5.75 -8.55 -3.14
CA LEU A 26 -4.86 -9.37 -2.33
C LEU A 26 -5.29 -9.34 -0.86
N GLU A 27 -5.10 -10.46 -0.17
CA GLU A 27 -5.09 -10.46 1.29
C GLU A 27 -3.98 -9.56 1.82
N LEU A 28 -4.16 -9.01 3.03
CA LEU A 28 -3.25 -8.02 3.61
C LEU A 28 -1.78 -8.48 3.59
N SER A 29 -1.50 -9.71 4.01
CA SER A 29 -0.12 -10.24 4.06
C SER A 29 0.53 -10.36 2.67
N ALA A 30 -0.25 -10.77 1.66
CA ALA A 30 0.22 -10.83 0.28
C ALA A 30 0.45 -9.43 -0.29
N PHE A 31 -0.42 -8.48 0.04
CA PHE A 31 -0.25 -7.08 -0.33
C PHE A 31 1.02 -6.47 0.29
N GLU A 32 1.21 -6.63 1.60
CA GLU A 32 2.38 -6.13 2.32
C GLU A 32 3.69 -6.66 1.70
N TRP A 33 3.74 -7.96 1.42
CA TRP A 33 4.88 -8.59 0.79
C TRP A 33 5.19 -7.98 -0.59
N GLU A 34 4.23 -7.97 -1.50
CA GLU A 34 4.41 -7.45 -2.87
C GLU A 34 4.78 -5.96 -2.87
N PHE A 35 4.13 -5.17 -2.00
CA PHE A 35 4.42 -3.74 -1.88
C PHE A 35 5.86 -3.50 -1.41
N LEU A 36 6.30 -4.18 -0.34
CA LEU A 36 7.65 -4.05 0.19
C LEU A 36 8.72 -4.50 -0.82
N GLN A 37 8.48 -5.58 -1.57
CA GLN A 37 9.41 -6.03 -2.61
C GLN A 37 9.62 -4.99 -3.71
N SER A 38 8.65 -4.10 -3.89
CA SER A 38 8.70 -3.06 -4.90
C SER A 38 9.42 -1.77 -4.49
N LEU A 39 9.84 -1.67 -3.22
CA LEU A 39 10.52 -0.53 -2.64
C LEU A 39 12.01 -0.79 -2.44
N ASP A 40 12.79 0.29 -2.44
CA ASP A 40 14.18 0.26 -2.00
C ASP A 40 14.27 -0.16 -0.54
N VAL A 41 15.30 -0.94 -0.20
CA VAL A 41 15.47 -1.55 1.14
C VAL A 41 15.42 -0.50 2.25
N GLU A 42 16.04 0.65 2.02
CA GLU A 42 16.09 1.78 2.97
C GLU A 42 14.71 2.36 3.28
N ILE A 43 13.77 2.30 2.32
CA ILE A 43 12.42 2.83 2.48
C ILE A 43 11.55 1.83 3.24
N ARG A 44 11.77 0.52 3.05
CA ARG A 44 10.92 -0.55 3.63
C ARG A 44 10.77 -0.41 5.14
N GLU A 45 11.85 -0.06 5.84
CA GLU A 45 11.86 0.08 7.31
C GLU A 45 11.06 1.28 7.82
N THR A 46 10.69 2.21 6.92
CA THR A 46 9.91 3.41 7.25
C THR A 46 8.41 3.28 6.94
N ILE A 47 8.00 2.15 6.36
CA ILE A 47 6.60 1.88 5.98
C ILE A 47 5.86 1.22 7.16
N HIS A 48 4.67 1.73 7.44
CA HIS A 48 3.73 1.14 8.39
C HIS A 48 2.41 0.85 7.67
N PHE A 49 1.86 -0.34 7.88
CA PHE A 49 0.57 -0.75 7.33
C PHE A 49 -0.50 -0.68 8.42
N GLU A 50 -1.63 -0.07 8.08
CA GLU A 50 -2.81 0.00 8.94
C GLU A 50 -4.04 -0.41 8.13
N VAL A 51 -4.90 -1.26 8.71
CA VAL A 51 -6.20 -1.61 8.14
C VAL A 51 -7.28 -0.95 8.97
N ASN A 52 -7.94 0.04 8.39
CA ASN A 52 -9.09 0.69 8.99
C ASN A 52 -10.37 0.06 8.44
N TYR A 53 -11.18 -0.52 9.33
CA TYR A 53 -12.52 -0.97 8.99
C TYR A 53 -13.46 0.22 9.10
N LEU A 54 -13.79 0.84 7.96
CA LEU A 54 -14.88 1.81 7.94
C LEU A 54 -16.19 1.06 8.12
N PRO A 55 -16.99 1.35 9.16
CA PRO A 55 -18.31 0.77 9.29
C PRO A 55 -19.14 1.18 8.06
N PHE A 56 -19.76 0.22 7.40
CA PHE A 56 -20.79 0.51 6.39
C PHE A 56 -21.94 1.25 7.10
N GLN A 57 -22.18 2.51 6.72
CA GLN A 57 -23.36 3.27 7.16
C GLN A 57 -24.54 2.96 6.25
#